data_AF-A0A5D3CH26-F1
#
_entry.id   AF-A0A5D3CH26-F1
#
_cell.length_a   1.000
_cell.length_b   1.000
_cell.length_c   1.000
_cell.angle_alpha   90.00
_cell.angle_beta   90.00
_cell.angle_gamma   90.00
#
_symmetry.space_group_name_H-M   'P 1'
#
loop_
_entity.id
_entity.type
_entity.pdbx_description
1 polymer ?
#
loop_
_entity_poly.entity_id
_entity_poly.type
_entity_poly.pdbx_seq_one_letter_code
_entity_poly.pdbx_strand_id
1 'polypeptide(L)'
;MRNRSANKCPFEIVYTKQPRLTDLASLPTTVDINQEAESMAEKLEQLHKEVTDHLMKTTDSYKKAADMKRRQAKFAKGDLVMVHLKKSRFPSGTYNK
;
A
#
# COMPACT_ATOMS: atom_id res chain seq x y z
N MET A 1 -2.21 17.00 2.38
CA MET A 1 -2.39 16.47 1.00
C MET A 1 -2.78 15.00 1.08
N ARG A 2 -3.95 14.61 0.55
CA ARG A 2 -4.50 13.24 0.65
C ARG A 2 -3.97 12.38 -0.49
N ASN A 3 -3.47 11.19 -0.19
CA ASN A 3 -3.04 10.24 -1.23
C ASN A 3 -4.27 9.60 -1.89
N ARG A 4 -4.29 9.53 -3.23
CA ARG A 4 -5.44 8.99 -3.98
C ARG A 4 -5.63 7.49 -3.77
N SER A 5 -4.54 6.74 -3.64
CA SER A 5 -4.58 5.27 -3.49
C SER A 5 -4.91 4.86 -2.06
N ALA A 6 -4.30 5.51 -1.06
CA ALA A 6 -4.51 5.19 0.36
C ALA A 6 -5.67 5.96 1.00
N ASN A 7 -6.21 6.99 0.32
CA ASN A 7 -7.27 7.85 0.83
C ASN A 7 -6.98 8.56 2.17
N LYS A 8 -5.73 8.55 2.62
CA LYS A 8 -5.25 9.24 3.83
C LYS A 8 -4.01 10.06 3.51
N CYS A 9 -3.59 10.93 4.41
CA CYS A 9 -2.33 11.65 4.24
C CYS A 9 -1.15 10.70 4.53
N PRO A 10 -0.09 10.65 3.70
CA PRO A 10 1.08 9.81 3.99
C PRO A 10 1.72 10.12 5.35
N PHE A 11 1.76 11.40 5.75
CA PHE A 11 2.23 11.79 7.07
C PHE A 11 1.38 11.22 8.21
N GLU A 12 0.07 11.21 8.04
CA GLU A 12 -0.84 10.65 9.04
C GLU A 12 -0.68 9.13 9.14
N ILE A 13 -0.42 8.43 8.02
CA ILE A 13 -0.15 6.99 8.03
C ILE A 13 1.16 6.66 8.74
N VAL A 14 2.22 7.45 8.51
CA VAL A 14 3.57 7.16 9.04
C VAL A 14 3.73 7.64 10.48
N TYR A 15 3.24 8.84 10.79
CA TYR A 15 3.47 9.52 12.07
C TYR A 15 2.25 9.55 12.96
N THR A 16 1.09 9.04 12.52
CA THR A 16 -0.20 9.06 13.24
C THR A 16 -0.66 10.44 13.68
N LYS A 17 -0.08 11.47 13.08
CA LYS A 17 -0.38 12.87 13.34
C LYS A 17 -0.47 13.60 12.02
N GLN A 18 -1.49 14.45 11.91
CA GLN A 18 -1.57 15.36 10.79
C GLN A 18 -0.43 16.39 10.88
N PRO A 19 0.22 16.72 9.76
CA PRO A 19 1.26 17.73 9.76
C PRO A 19 0.67 19.07 10.22
N ARG A 20 1.17 19.59 11.34
CA ARG A 20 0.80 20.93 11.84
C ARG A 20 1.63 21.96 11.06
N LEU A 21 0.96 22.93 10.44
CA LEU A 21 1.61 23.99 9.66
C LEU A 21 2.15 25.13 10.54
N THR A 22 1.82 25.15 11.84
CA THR A 22 2.25 26.17 12.80
C THR A 22 2.83 25.51 14.05
N ASP A 23 4.00 25.99 14.47
CA ASP A 23 4.87 25.42 15.53
C ASP A 23 4.47 25.82 16.96
N LEU A 24 3.30 26.44 17.14
CA LEU A 24 2.86 26.95 18.44
C LEU A 24 1.85 25.99 19.07
N ALA A 25 2.33 24.84 19.54
CA ALA A 25 1.53 23.96 20.38
C ALA A 25 1.80 24.24 21.87
N SER A 26 0.76 24.54 22.64
CA SER A 26 0.85 24.57 24.10
C SER A 26 1.22 23.19 24.62
N LEU A 27 2.27 23.09 25.43
CA LEU A 27 2.68 21.84 26.07
C LEU A 27 1.56 21.35 27.02
N PRO A 28 1.20 20.06 26.98
CA PRO A 28 0.23 19.51 27.91
C PRO A 28 0.79 19.53 29.34
N THR A 29 0.04 20.11 30.28
CA THR A 29 0.50 20.39 31.64
C THR A 29 0.48 19.16 32.55
N THR A 30 -0.42 18.20 32.33
CA THR A 30 -0.47 16.92 33.06
C THR A 30 -1.24 15.91 32.22
N VAL A 31 -0.55 14.93 31.62
CA VAL A 31 -1.18 13.84 30.87
C VAL A 31 -0.63 12.53 31.42
N ASP A 32 -1.52 11.58 31.70
CA ASP A 32 -1.14 10.22 32.10
C ASP A 32 -0.63 9.48 30.85
N ILE A 33 0.68 9.54 30.66
CA ILE A 33 1.36 9.19 29.40
C ILE A 33 1.07 7.76 28.96
N ASN A 34 0.83 6.85 29.91
CA ASN A 34 0.63 5.43 29.65
C ASN A 34 -0.73 5.14 28.99
N GLN A 35 -1.82 5.70 29.52
CA GLN A 35 -3.17 5.48 28.97
C GLN A 35 -3.34 6.15 27.60
N GLU A 36 -2.69 7.30 27.40
CA GLU A 36 -2.65 7.99 26.10
C GLU A 36 -1.87 7.18 25.05
N ALA A 37 -0.78 6.52 25.46
CA ALA A 37 0.05 5.70 24.57
C ALA A 37 -0.69 4.44 24.07
N GLU A 38 -1.40 3.72 24.95
CA GLU A 38 -2.20 2.56 24.56
C GLU A 38 -3.32 2.96 23.58
N SER A 39 -4.07 4.02 23.89
CA SER A 39 -5.10 4.54 22.98
C SER A 39 -4.54 4.96 21.63
N MET A 40 -3.32 5.50 21.59
CA MET A 40 -2.64 5.88 20.36
C MET A 40 -2.23 4.65 19.53
N ALA A 41 -1.75 3.59 20.17
CA ALA A 41 -1.41 2.34 19.51
C ALA A 41 -2.63 1.66 18.88
N GLU A 42 -3.75 1.58 19.59
CA GLU A 42 -5.00 1.02 19.05
C GLU A 42 -5.49 1.79 17.82
N LYS A 43 -5.45 3.13 17.87
CA LYS A 43 -5.80 4.00 16.74
C LYS A 43 -4.87 3.77 15.54
N LEU A 44 -3.58 3.58 15.80
CA LEU A 44 -2.56 3.30 14.78
C LEU A 44 -2.85 1.96 14.08
N GLU A 45 -3.12 0.90 14.84
CA GLU A 45 -3.47 -0.40 14.28
C GLU A 45 -4.74 -0.32 13.43
N GLN A 46 -5.77 0.36 13.93
CA GLN A 46 -7.02 0.55 13.20
C GLN A 46 -6.80 1.33 11.90
N LEU A 47 -5.98 2.38 11.94
CA LEU A 47 -5.64 3.19 10.76
C LEU A 47 -4.92 2.34 9.70
N HIS A 48 -3.92 1.56 10.08
CA HIS A 48 -3.20 0.70 9.15
C HIS A 48 -4.09 -0.38 8.55
N LYS A 49 -4.98 -0.96 9.35
CA LYS A 49 -5.97 -1.93 8.87
C LYS A 49 -6.91 -1.30 7.83
N GLU A 50 -7.46 -0.12 8.13
CA GLU A 50 -8.33 0.61 7.20
C GLU A 50 -7.63 0.90 5.86
N VAL A 51 -6.39 1.39 5.92
CA VAL A 51 -5.58 1.69 4.73
C VAL A 51 -5.30 0.41 3.93
N THR A 52 -4.92 -0.67 4.59
CA THR A 52 -4.61 -1.95 3.95
C THR A 52 -5.84 -2.53 3.26
N ASP A 53 -6.99 -2.56 3.95
CA ASP A 53 -8.25 -3.04 3.40
C ASP A 53 -8.68 -2.21 2.18
N HIS A 54 -8.48 -0.90 2.23
CA HIS A 54 -8.79 -0.01 1.13
C HIS A 54 -7.87 -0.27 -0.09
N LEU A 55 -6.57 -0.46 0.14
CA LEU A 55 -5.60 -0.77 -0.92
C LEU A 55 -5.89 -2.13 -1.57
N MET A 56 -6.28 -3.14 -0.78
CA MET A 56 -6.68 -4.45 -1.32
C MET A 56 -7.93 -4.32 -2.20
N LYS A 57 -8.98 -3.66 -1.70
CA LYS A 57 -10.23 -3.44 -2.45
C LYS A 57 -10.00 -2.69 -3.76
N THR A 58 -9.19 -1.64 -3.74
CA THR A 58 -8.88 -0.85 -4.93
C THR A 58 -8.03 -1.66 -5.92
N THR A 59 -7.01 -2.38 -5.44
CA THR A 59 -6.19 -3.29 -6.27
C THR A 59 -7.05 -4.33 -6.98
N ASP A 60 -8.00 -4.96 -6.27
CA ASP A 60 -8.92 -5.92 -6.86
C ASP A 60 -9.84 -5.28 -7.91
N SER A 61 -10.33 -4.06 -7.66
CA SER A 61 -11.14 -3.30 -8.62
C SER A 61 -10.34 -2.98 -9.89
N TYR A 62 -9.09 -2.51 -9.74
CA TYR A 62 -8.19 -2.24 -10.87
C TYR A 62 -7.87 -3.52 -11.65
N LYS A 63 -7.65 -4.63 -10.96
CA LYS A 63 -7.43 -5.94 -11.58
C LYS A 63 -8.66 -6.36 -12.40
N LYS A 64 -9.86 -6.30 -11.82
CA LYS A 64 -11.12 -6.63 -12.52
C LYS A 64 -11.30 -5.76 -13.77
N ALA A 65 -11.08 -4.45 -13.66
CA ALA A 65 -11.21 -3.53 -14.79
C ALA A 65 -10.16 -3.80 -15.90
N ALA A 66 -8.92 -4.13 -15.52
CA ALA A 66 -7.89 -4.51 -16.47
C ALA A 66 -8.19 -5.85 -17.15
N ASP A 67 -8.68 -6.82 -16.39
CA ASP A 67 -9.01 -8.16 -16.87
C ASP A 67 -10.21 -8.14 -17.83
N MET A 68 -11.16 -7.20 -17.68
CA MET A 68 -12.25 -7.02 -18.66
C MET A 68 -11.74 -6.73 -20.08
N LYS A 69 -10.58 -6.06 -20.23
CA LYS A 69 -9.97 -5.76 -21.53
C LYS A 69 -9.07 -6.87 -22.04
N ARG A 70 -8.69 -7.82 -21.19
CA ARG A 70 -7.74 -8.90 -21.51
C ARG A 70 -8.51 -10.13 -21.92
N ARG A 71 -8.06 -10.81 -22.99
CA ARG A 71 -8.59 -12.12 -23.34
C ARG A 71 -8.16 -13.12 -22.26
N GLN A 72 -9.11 -13.89 -21.72
CA GLN A 72 -8.76 -14.99 -20.80
C GLN A 72 -7.95 -16.03 -21.56
N ALA A 73 -6.70 -16.24 -21.14
CA ALA A 73 -5.86 -17.34 -21.59
C ALA A 73 -5.81 -18.40 -20.47
N LYS A 74 -6.51 -19.51 -20.66
CA LYS A 74 -6.46 -20.67 -19.77
C LYS A 74 -5.52 -21.69 -20.42
N PHE A 75 -4.51 -22.13 -19.70
CA PHE A 75 -3.54 -23.12 -20.15
C PHE A 75 -3.71 -24.40 -19.35
N ALA A 76 -3.61 -25.55 -20.01
CA ALA A 76 -3.61 -26.87 -19.42
C ALA A 76 -2.20 -27.50 -19.47
N LYS A 77 -2.01 -28.56 -18.69
CA LYS A 77 -0.77 -29.34 -18.75
C LYS A 77 -0.62 -29.96 -20.14
N GLY A 78 0.48 -29.67 -20.82
CA GLY A 78 0.76 -30.16 -22.18
C GLY A 78 0.62 -29.10 -23.27
N ASP A 79 0.06 -27.92 -22.95
CA ASP A 79 -0.03 -26.82 -23.91
C ASP A 79 1.35 -26.21 -24.20
N LEU A 80 1.63 -25.95 -25.47
CA LEU A 80 2.79 -25.19 -25.89
C LEU A 80 2.49 -23.69 -25.79
N VAL A 81 3.31 -22.97 -25.03
CA VAL A 81 3.17 -21.53 -24.82
C VAL A 81 4.47 -20.79 -25.18
N MET A 82 4.32 -19.60 -25.77
CA MET A 82 5.45 -18.70 -26.02
C MET A 82 5.67 -17.82 -24.79
N VAL A 83 6.86 -17.92 -24.18
CA VAL A 83 7.23 -17.11 -23.01
C VAL A 83 8.02 -15.88 -23.46
N HIS A 84 7.57 -14.69 -23.08
CA HIS A 84 8.36 -13.47 -23.25
C HIS A 84 9.28 -13.27 -22.03
N LEU A 85 10.58 -13.47 -22.25
CA LEU A 85 11.62 -13.31 -21.25
C LEU A 85 12.28 -11.93 -21.38
N LYS A 86 12.25 -11.11 -20.31
CA LYS A 86 12.88 -9.78 -20.33
C LYS A 86 14.38 -9.89 -20.04
N LYS A 87 15.22 -9.42 -20.97
CA LYS A 87 16.69 -9.47 -20.86
C LYS A 87 17.24 -8.91 -19.54
N SER A 88 16.63 -7.86 -18.98
CA SER A 88 17.06 -7.22 -17.73
C SER A 88 16.91 -8.09 -16.47
N ARG A 89 16.23 -9.24 -16.55
CA ARG A 89 16.04 -10.16 -15.42
C ARG A 89 17.06 -11.30 -15.42
N PHE A 90 17.91 -11.39 -16.44
CA PHE A 90 18.96 -12.39 -16.51
C PHE A 90 20.28 -11.85 -15.98
N PRO A 91 21.08 -12.67 -15.29
CA PRO A 91 22.43 -12.30 -14.93
C PRO A 91 23.23 -11.95 -16.19
N SER A 92 24.05 -10.90 -16.09
CA SER A 92 24.92 -10.47 -17.17
C SER A 92 25.86 -11.62 -17.55
N GLY A 93 25.81 -12.02 -18.83
CA GLY A 93 26.66 -13.08 -19.38
C GLY A 93 26.00 -14.46 -19.51
N THR A 94 24.81 -14.69 -18.92
CA THR A 94 24.13 -15.99 -19.01
C THR A 94 23.14 -16.07 -20.18
N TYR A 95 22.68 -14.94 -20.70
CA TYR A 95 21.71 -14.89 -21.80
C TYR A 95 22.24 -14.06 -22.98
N ASN A 96 22.95 -14.75 -23.89
CA ASN A 96 23.37 -14.25 -25.20
C ASN A 96 22.65 -15.05 -26.29
N LYS A 97 21.35 -14.81 -26.45
CA LYS A 97 20.58 -15.19 -27.64
C LYS A 97 19.63 -14.05 -28.00
#